data_AF-A0A951X5X3-F1
#
_entry.id   AF-A0A951X5X3-F1
#
_cell.length_a   1.000
_cell.length_b   1.000
_cell.length_c   1.000
_cell.angle_alpha   90.00
_cell.angle_beta   90.00
_cell.angle_gamma   90.00
#
_symmetry.space_group_name_H-M   'P 1'
#
loop_
_entity.id
_entity.type
_entity.pdbx_description
1 polymer ?
#
loop_
_entity_poly.entity_id
_entity_poly.type
_entity_poly.pdbx_seq_one_letter_code
_entity_poly.pdbx_strand_id
1 'polypeptide(L)'
;MAVKKPSSYWNEHAETLSRDQIHTMQATGLRALLDHVMAGDNMYSRRLKAAGVNPADIRTPEDFSALVPLTSKDDLRDEMHRTGQAMPHLCVPRSEIRLAGPSAGTSGSSTYQAFTAADLDTNIEMIARMQWAGGFRPDDVLFLMTTPFAPWAHIAREAAKKIGINWIIFDDHVAQNITRYANTIRNLRPTVMHCGLSTLRSLTADPNQTSLGDCHHVIISGAELGPEARIDFRNRLGLEVTSISGHGSDFNLFAVECDQHDGDH
;
A
#
# COMPACT_ATOMS: atom_id res chain seq x y z
N MET A 1 -23.12 17.26 -22.80
CA MET A 1 -21.63 17.17 -22.90
C MET A 1 -21.26 15.72 -22.72
N ALA A 2 -20.51 15.12 -23.65
CA ALA A 2 -20.00 13.77 -23.45
C ALA A 2 -19.02 13.82 -22.27
N VAL A 3 -19.32 13.10 -21.19
CA VAL A 3 -18.40 12.94 -20.06
C VAL A 3 -17.17 12.25 -20.62
N LYS A 4 -16.05 12.98 -20.67
CA LYS A 4 -14.76 12.42 -21.09
C LYS A 4 -14.44 11.31 -20.09
N LYS A 5 -14.41 10.06 -20.54
CA LYS A 5 -14.03 8.92 -19.69
C LYS A 5 -12.70 9.28 -19.01
N PRO A 6 -12.56 9.09 -17.69
CA PRO A 6 -11.30 9.38 -17.01
C PRO A 6 -10.16 8.66 -17.72
N SER A 7 -8.98 9.29 -17.77
CA SER A 7 -7.75 8.62 -18.24
C SER A 7 -7.59 7.26 -17.57
N SER A 8 -7.09 6.25 -18.28
CA SER A 8 -6.78 4.95 -17.65
C SER A 8 -5.68 5.07 -16.59
N TYR A 9 -4.80 6.07 -16.73
CA TYR A 9 -3.68 6.34 -15.84
C TYR A 9 -3.91 7.59 -15.00
N TRP A 10 -3.48 7.55 -13.74
CA TRP A 10 -3.45 8.72 -12.86
C TRP A 10 -2.28 9.63 -13.22
N ASN A 11 -1.12 9.01 -13.41
CA ASN A 11 0.14 9.61 -13.77
C ASN A 11 0.68 8.92 -15.02
N GLU A 12 0.12 9.31 -16.17
CA GLU A 12 0.45 8.73 -17.48
C GLU A 12 1.97 8.70 -17.74
N HIS A 13 2.69 9.76 -17.38
CA HIS A 13 4.15 9.80 -17.56
C HIS A 13 4.86 8.68 -16.78
N ALA A 14 4.53 8.50 -15.49
CA ALA A 14 5.16 7.49 -14.65
C ALA A 14 4.69 6.06 -14.99
N GLU A 15 3.43 5.90 -15.41
CA GLU A 15 2.80 4.60 -15.69
C GLU A 15 3.11 4.07 -17.09
N THR A 16 3.66 4.90 -18.00
CA THR A 16 3.97 4.52 -19.39
C THR A 16 5.45 4.62 -19.73
N LEU A 17 6.33 4.75 -18.73
CA LEU A 17 7.78 4.71 -18.94
C LEU A 17 8.20 3.43 -19.67
N SER A 18 9.12 3.57 -20.63
CA SER A 18 9.71 2.42 -21.29
C SER A 18 10.55 1.61 -20.29
N ARG A 19 10.80 0.33 -20.61
CA ARG A 19 11.63 -0.54 -19.76
C ARG A 19 13.03 0.05 -19.54
N ASP A 20 13.63 0.64 -20.57
CA ASP A 20 14.94 1.29 -20.48
C ASP A 20 14.93 2.53 -19.57
N GLN A 21 13.85 3.33 -19.63
CA GLN A 21 13.66 4.48 -18.73
C GLN A 21 13.52 4.01 -17.27
N ILE A 22 12.76 2.95 -17.04
CA ILE A 22 12.61 2.33 -15.70
C ILE A 22 13.96 1.84 -15.18
N HIS A 23 14.73 1.08 -15.98
CA HIS A 23 16.05 0.59 -15.56
C HIS A 23 17.01 1.74 -15.23
N THR A 24 17.03 2.78 -16.06
CA THR A 24 17.88 3.96 -15.84
C THR A 24 17.51 4.68 -14.54
N MET A 25 16.21 4.88 -14.32
CA MET A 25 15.67 5.48 -13.09
C MET A 25 16.03 4.63 -11.86
N GLN A 26 15.83 3.32 -11.92
CA GLN A 26 16.15 2.39 -10.82
C GLN A 26 17.65 2.39 -10.51
N ALA A 27 18.52 2.28 -11.52
CA ALA A 27 19.97 2.30 -11.31
C ALA A 27 20.46 3.59 -10.66
N THR A 28 19.90 4.74 -11.07
CA THR A 28 20.23 6.04 -10.50
C THR A 28 19.71 6.16 -9.07
N GLY A 29 18.45 5.76 -8.84
CA GLY A 29 17.79 5.81 -7.54
C GLY A 29 18.43 4.90 -6.49
N LEU A 30 18.80 3.67 -6.87
CA LEU A 30 19.43 2.70 -5.96
C LEU A 30 20.78 3.21 -5.43
N ARG A 31 21.59 3.84 -6.30
CA ARG A 31 22.87 4.42 -5.89
C ARG A 31 22.67 5.58 -4.90
N ALA A 32 21.78 6.51 -5.25
CA ALA A 32 21.46 7.65 -4.38
C ALA A 32 20.89 7.18 -3.02
N LEU A 33 20.05 6.14 -3.02
CA LEU A 33 19.52 5.53 -1.81
C LEU A 33 20.64 4.93 -0.95
N LEU A 34 21.55 4.16 -1.53
CA LEU A 34 22.66 3.56 -0.79
C LEU A 34 23.61 4.62 -0.23
N ASP A 35 23.93 5.65 -1.03
CA ASP A 35 24.74 6.78 -0.58
C ASP A 35 24.09 7.47 0.62
N HIS A 36 22.78 7.74 0.55
CA HIS A 36 22.01 8.33 1.65
C HIS A 36 22.02 7.44 2.91
N VAL A 37 21.70 6.15 2.76
CA VAL A 37 21.63 5.21 3.88
C VAL A 37 23.00 5.03 4.54
N MET A 38 24.08 4.97 3.77
CA MET A 38 25.43 4.71 4.27
C MET A 38 26.15 5.96 4.84
N ALA A 39 25.64 7.16 4.58
CA ALA A 39 26.20 8.41 5.10
C ALA A 39 26.11 8.54 6.63
N GLY A 40 25.07 7.95 7.24
CA GLY A 40 24.86 7.99 8.70
C GLY A 40 25.42 6.78 9.45
N ASP A 41 25.14 6.71 10.76
CA ASP A 41 25.39 5.54 11.63
C ASP A 41 24.07 4.89 12.07
N ASN A 42 23.26 4.50 11.09
CA ASN A 42 22.05 3.71 11.30
C ASN A 42 22.34 2.19 11.14
N MET A 43 21.36 1.36 11.50
CA MET A 43 21.46 -0.10 11.40
C MET A 43 21.89 -0.57 10.00
N TYR A 44 21.27 -0.03 8.95
CA TYR A 44 21.56 -0.42 7.58
C TYR A 44 22.97 -0.02 7.17
N SER A 45 23.42 1.19 7.49
CA SER A 45 24.79 1.65 7.25
C SER A 45 25.83 0.67 7.82
N ARG A 46 25.65 0.24 9.09
CA ARG A 46 26.55 -0.73 9.72
C ARG A 46 26.53 -2.09 9.01
N ARG A 47 25.35 -2.61 8.67
CA ARG A 47 25.19 -3.90 7.97
C ARG A 47 25.80 -3.87 6.56
N LEU A 48 25.53 -2.82 5.79
CA LEU A 48 26.06 -2.64 4.44
C LEU A 48 27.59 -2.54 4.45
N LYS A 49 28.16 -1.76 5.39
CA LYS A 49 29.62 -1.65 5.56
C LYS A 49 30.25 -2.98 5.98
N ALA A 50 29.64 -3.71 6.91
CA ALA A 50 30.12 -5.02 7.33
C ALA A 50 30.09 -6.07 6.21
N ALA A 51 29.12 -5.96 5.30
CA ALA A 51 29.02 -6.79 4.09
C ALA A 51 29.95 -6.33 2.95
N GLY A 52 30.70 -5.24 3.12
CA GLY A 52 31.58 -4.70 2.09
C GLY A 52 30.86 -4.09 0.89
N VAL A 53 29.58 -3.72 1.05
CA VAL A 53 28.81 -3.10 -0.03
C VAL A 53 29.39 -1.74 -0.37
N ASN A 54 29.66 -1.51 -1.65
CA ASN A 54 30.07 -0.22 -2.19
C ASN A 54 29.01 0.26 -3.19
N PRO A 55 28.37 1.43 -2.99
CA PRO A 55 27.35 1.95 -3.90
C PRO A 55 27.83 2.07 -5.36
N ALA A 56 29.13 2.24 -5.59
CA ALA A 56 29.70 2.34 -6.95
C ALA A 56 29.62 1.02 -7.75
N ASP A 57 29.48 -0.11 -7.06
CA ASP A 57 29.36 -1.44 -7.67
C ASP A 57 27.90 -1.74 -8.09
N ILE A 58 26.93 -0.94 -7.64
CA ILE A 58 25.52 -1.10 -7.99
C ILE A 58 25.20 -0.28 -9.24
N ARG A 59 25.20 -0.92 -10.40
CA ARG A 59 24.91 -0.28 -11.70
C ARG A 59 23.57 -0.72 -12.29
N THR A 60 23.06 -1.84 -11.82
CA THR A 60 21.81 -2.45 -12.26
C THR A 60 20.99 -2.95 -11.06
N PRO A 61 19.67 -3.16 -11.23
CA PRO A 61 18.86 -3.85 -10.21
C PRO A 61 19.40 -5.25 -9.86
N GLU A 62 20.02 -5.93 -10.82
CA GLU A 62 20.63 -7.25 -10.63
C GLU A 62 21.87 -7.18 -9.73
N ASP A 63 22.71 -6.16 -9.89
CA ASP A 63 23.85 -5.91 -8.98
C ASP A 63 23.36 -5.69 -7.55
N PHE A 64 22.28 -4.91 -7.39
CA PHE A 64 21.67 -4.69 -6.08
C PHE A 64 21.22 -6.00 -5.45
N SER A 65 20.49 -6.82 -6.20
CA SER A 65 20.02 -8.12 -5.71
C SER A 65 21.15 -9.08 -5.36
N ALA A 66 22.30 -9.00 -6.05
CA ALA A 66 23.43 -9.89 -5.82
C ALA A 66 24.32 -9.45 -4.65
N LEU A 67 24.47 -8.13 -4.46
CA LEU A 67 25.48 -7.57 -3.55
C LEU A 67 24.89 -7.05 -2.23
N VAL A 68 23.63 -6.61 -2.22
CA VAL A 68 23.01 -6.04 -1.02
C VAL A 68 22.38 -7.14 -0.16
N PRO A 69 22.77 -7.28 1.11
CA PRO A 69 22.23 -8.32 1.98
C PRO A 69 20.76 -8.06 2.31
N LEU A 70 19.99 -9.15 2.41
CA LEU A 70 18.61 -9.09 2.88
C LEU A 70 18.55 -8.64 4.35
N THR A 71 17.43 -8.00 4.69
CA THR A 71 17.11 -7.62 6.08
C THR A 71 15.77 -8.23 6.46
N SER A 72 15.73 -8.81 7.65
CA SER A 72 14.54 -9.39 8.26
C SER A 72 14.01 -8.50 9.39
N LYS A 73 12.81 -8.82 9.89
CA LYS A 73 12.28 -8.18 11.11
C LYS A 73 13.08 -8.52 12.35
N ASP A 74 13.67 -9.70 12.40
CA ASP A 74 14.46 -10.13 13.54
C ASP A 74 15.76 -9.33 13.62
N ASP A 75 16.37 -8.99 12.47
CA ASP A 75 17.51 -8.06 12.43
C ASP A 75 17.16 -6.70 13.05
N LEU A 76 15.97 -6.16 12.75
CA LEU A 76 15.47 -4.91 13.35
C LEU A 76 15.26 -5.06 14.86
N ARG A 77 14.62 -6.16 15.30
CA ARG A 77 14.34 -6.42 16.73
C ARG A 77 15.63 -6.61 17.52
N ASP A 78 16.57 -7.39 17.01
CA ASP A 78 17.87 -7.62 17.63
C ASP A 78 18.63 -6.31 17.80
N GLU A 79 18.61 -5.45 16.78
CA GLU A 79 19.23 -4.13 16.86
C GLU A 79 18.53 -3.22 17.86
N MET A 80 17.19 -3.24 17.92
CA MET A 80 16.42 -2.51 18.93
C MET A 80 16.80 -2.98 20.34
N HIS A 81 16.94 -4.28 20.56
CA HIS A 81 17.36 -4.85 21.84
C HIS A 81 18.81 -4.47 22.20
N ARG A 82 19.73 -4.56 21.22
CA ARG A 82 21.15 -4.26 21.41
C ARG A 82 21.41 -2.78 21.73
N THR A 83 20.70 -1.89 21.04
CA THR A 83 20.93 -0.43 21.13
C THR A 83 20.01 0.27 22.13
N GLY A 84 18.90 -0.37 22.51
CA GLY A 84 17.82 0.27 23.25
C GLY A 84 17.02 1.30 22.44
N GLN A 85 17.26 1.42 21.13
CA GLN A 85 16.59 2.38 20.26
C GLN A 85 15.38 1.73 19.57
N ALA A 86 14.21 2.35 19.66
CA ALA A 86 12.98 1.81 19.04
C ALA A 86 13.01 1.81 17.50
N MET A 87 13.79 2.70 16.88
CA MET A 87 13.88 2.85 15.42
C MET A 87 15.34 2.98 14.99
N PRO A 88 16.13 1.89 15.04
CA PRO A 88 17.57 1.95 14.76
C PRO A 88 17.88 2.15 13.26
N HIS A 89 16.85 2.10 12.40
CA HIS A 89 16.94 2.22 10.95
C HIS A 89 16.78 3.66 10.43
N LEU A 90 16.47 4.64 11.30
CA LEU A 90 16.28 6.03 10.85
C LEU A 90 17.55 6.58 10.20
N CYS A 91 17.40 7.14 9.01
CA CYS A 91 18.47 7.84 8.29
C CYS A 91 18.44 9.36 8.50
N VAL A 92 17.43 9.87 9.21
CA VAL A 92 17.20 11.29 9.50
C VAL A 92 16.93 11.50 11.00
N PRO A 93 17.19 12.71 11.55
CA PRO A 93 16.82 13.03 12.93
C PRO A 93 15.31 13.00 13.15
N ARG A 94 14.90 12.72 14.40
CA ARG A 94 13.48 12.64 14.79
C ARG A 94 12.67 13.91 14.49
N SER A 95 13.33 15.07 14.42
CA SER A 95 12.70 16.36 14.09
C SER A 95 12.15 16.43 12.66
N GLU A 96 12.59 15.54 11.77
CA GLU A 96 12.12 15.47 10.38
C GLU A 96 10.93 14.52 10.19
N ILE A 97 10.66 13.67 11.18
CA ILE A 97 9.58 12.68 11.12
C ILE A 97 8.23 13.36 11.33
N ARG A 98 7.28 13.09 10.42
CA ARG A 98 5.92 13.66 10.40
C ARG A 98 4.85 12.65 10.78
N LEU A 99 5.08 11.38 10.51
CA LEU A 99 4.18 10.29 10.87
C LEU A 99 4.99 9.07 11.28
N ALA A 100 4.59 8.42 12.36
CA ALA A 100 5.20 7.16 12.81
C ALA A 100 4.15 6.29 13.48
N GLY A 101 4.38 4.98 13.50
CA GLY A 101 3.47 4.03 14.13
C GLY A 101 4.04 2.61 14.16
N PRO A 102 3.45 1.72 14.96
CA PRO A 102 3.84 0.31 14.96
C PRO A 102 3.55 -0.31 13.58
N SER A 103 4.41 -1.22 13.16
CA SER A 103 4.10 -2.12 12.06
C SER A 103 2.89 -2.97 12.42
N ALA A 104 2.09 -3.35 11.42
CA ALA A 104 0.87 -4.15 11.62
C ALA A 104 1.11 -5.62 12.09
N GLY A 105 2.35 -6.00 12.42
CA GLY A 105 2.69 -7.36 12.86
C GLY A 105 2.26 -7.64 14.30
N THR A 106 1.49 -8.72 14.51
CA THR A 106 0.91 -9.09 15.80
C THR A 106 1.70 -10.15 16.59
N SER A 107 2.80 -10.67 16.03
CA SER A 107 3.66 -11.66 16.70
C SER A 107 4.98 -11.04 17.18
N GLY A 108 5.14 -10.96 18.51
CA GLY A 108 6.38 -10.51 19.17
C GLY A 108 6.47 -9.01 19.43
N SER A 109 7.69 -8.51 19.69
CA SER A 109 7.98 -7.08 19.84
C SER A 109 7.67 -6.34 18.53
N SER A 110 6.86 -5.28 18.61
CA SER A 110 6.51 -4.44 17.46
C SER A 110 7.76 -3.80 16.86
N THR A 111 7.87 -3.83 15.53
CA THR A 111 8.73 -2.88 14.80
C THR A 111 7.95 -1.59 14.55
N TYR A 112 8.62 -0.53 14.11
CA TYR A 112 8.00 0.78 13.90
C TYR A 112 8.33 1.30 12.51
N GLN A 113 7.39 2.02 11.93
CA GLN A 113 7.56 2.80 10.70
C GLN A 113 7.63 4.28 11.03
N ALA A 114 8.36 5.04 10.23
CA ALA A 114 8.46 6.49 10.33
C ALA A 114 8.60 7.10 8.94
N PHE A 115 7.94 8.23 8.73
CA PHE A 115 7.86 8.91 7.45
C PHE A 115 8.19 10.39 7.63
N THR A 116 9.10 10.90 6.82
CA THR A 116 9.28 12.35 6.60
C THR A 116 8.13 12.91 5.75
N ALA A 117 8.11 14.22 5.55
CA ALA A 117 7.15 14.83 4.62
C ALA A 117 7.32 14.29 3.18
N ALA A 118 8.56 14.14 2.71
CA ALA A 118 8.85 13.64 1.37
C ALA A 118 8.46 12.15 1.22
N ASP A 119 8.63 11.34 2.27
CA ASP A 119 8.19 9.96 2.26
C ASP A 119 6.66 9.87 2.17
N LEU A 120 5.94 10.74 2.90
CA LEU A 120 4.49 10.81 2.83
C LEU A 120 4.02 11.22 1.43
N ASP A 121 4.61 12.24 0.82
CA ASP A 121 4.25 12.68 -0.53
C ASP A 121 4.43 11.54 -1.56
N THR A 122 5.55 10.81 -1.46
CA THR A 122 5.86 9.67 -2.33
C THR A 122 4.84 8.55 -2.14
N ASN A 123 4.54 8.18 -0.90
CA ASN A 123 3.58 7.13 -0.61
C ASN A 123 2.16 7.53 -1.01
N ILE A 124 1.75 8.77 -0.75
CA ILE A 124 0.42 9.28 -1.14
C ILE A 124 0.26 9.24 -2.66
N GLU A 125 1.28 9.65 -3.44
CA GLU A 125 1.25 9.55 -4.90
C GLU A 125 1.18 8.10 -5.39
N MET A 126 1.96 7.20 -4.79
CA MET A 126 1.92 5.77 -5.12
C MET A 126 0.52 5.19 -4.87
N ILE A 127 -0.08 5.47 -3.71
CA ILE A 127 -1.40 4.93 -3.36
C ILE A 127 -2.51 5.59 -4.19
N ALA A 128 -2.34 6.85 -4.59
CA ALA A 128 -3.25 7.52 -5.52
C ALA A 128 -3.26 6.79 -6.88
N ARG A 129 -2.09 6.45 -7.43
CA ARG A 129 -1.98 5.62 -8.64
C ARG A 129 -2.66 4.28 -8.46
N MET A 130 -2.47 3.65 -7.30
CA MET A 130 -3.04 2.33 -7.04
C MET A 130 -4.56 2.34 -6.91
N GLN A 131 -5.11 3.32 -6.20
CA GLN A 131 -6.56 3.49 -6.11
C GLN A 131 -7.18 3.79 -7.48
N TRP A 132 -6.50 4.59 -8.30
CA TRP A 132 -6.94 4.87 -9.67
C TRP A 132 -6.89 3.63 -10.57
N ALA A 133 -5.80 2.88 -10.57
CA ALA A 133 -5.67 1.63 -11.32
C ALA A 133 -6.69 0.58 -10.85
N GLY A 134 -6.93 0.51 -9.54
CA GLY A 134 -7.98 -0.29 -8.90
C GLY A 134 -9.39 0.29 -9.05
N GLY A 135 -9.63 1.18 -10.02
CA GLY A 135 -10.97 1.59 -10.44
C GLY A 135 -11.62 2.75 -9.70
N PHE A 136 -11.03 3.28 -8.62
CA PHE A 136 -11.63 4.39 -7.87
C PHE A 136 -11.55 5.71 -8.64
N ARG A 137 -12.57 6.55 -8.56
CA ARG A 137 -12.72 7.82 -9.31
C ARG A 137 -13.21 8.97 -8.43
N PRO A 138 -13.03 10.25 -8.84
CA PRO A 138 -13.35 11.41 -8.01
C PRO A 138 -14.78 11.49 -7.46
N ASP A 139 -15.76 11.02 -8.25
CA ASP A 139 -17.19 11.08 -7.89
C ASP A 139 -17.62 9.96 -6.92
N ASP A 140 -16.68 9.10 -6.52
CA ASP A 140 -16.98 8.00 -5.62
C ASP A 140 -17.17 8.42 -4.16
N VAL A 141 -17.93 7.59 -3.45
CA VAL A 141 -18.02 7.57 -1.99
C VAL A 141 -17.25 6.34 -1.50
N LEU A 142 -16.11 6.56 -0.88
CA LEU A 142 -15.21 5.49 -0.43
C LEU A 142 -15.58 5.03 0.98
N PHE A 143 -15.82 3.72 1.15
CA PHE A 143 -15.77 3.09 2.47
C PHE A 143 -14.41 2.40 2.69
N LEU A 144 -13.53 3.09 3.41
CA LEU A 144 -12.20 2.62 3.77
C LEU A 144 -12.24 1.88 5.11
N MET A 145 -12.10 0.55 5.06
CA MET A 145 -12.13 -0.35 6.19
C MET A 145 -10.74 -0.97 6.39
N THR A 146 -9.95 -0.42 7.31
CA THR A 146 -8.55 -0.82 7.53
C THR A 146 -8.17 -0.62 9.00
N THR A 147 -6.95 -0.94 9.44
CA THR A 147 -6.52 -0.61 10.81
C THR A 147 -6.45 0.91 10.96
N PRO A 148 -7.36 1.57 11.69
CA PRO A 148 -7.55 3.00 11.53
C PRO A 148 -6.38 3.85 12.08
N PHE A 149 -5.58 3.27 12.97
CA PHE A 149 -4.48 3.94 13.65
C PHE A 149 -3.10 3.68 13.01
N ALA A 150 -3.04 2.87 11.96
CA ALA A 150 -1.79 2.61 11.27
C ALA A 150 -1.42 3.77 10.32
N PRO A 151 -0.12 4.09 10.13
CA PRO A 151 0.32 5.10 9.15
C PRO A 151 -0.28 4.90 7.76
N TRP A 152 -0.40 3.64 7.33
CA TRP A 152 -1.06 3.23 6.09
C TRP A 152 -2.46 3.84 5.92
N ALA A 153 -3.29 3.82 6.95
CA ALA A 153 -4.67 4.29 6.87
C ALA A 153 -4.74 5.80 6.63
N HIS A 154 -3.78 6.55 7.19
CA HIS A 154 -3.61 7.97 6.90
C HIS A 154 -3.22 8.19 5.44
N ILE A 155 -2.19 7.49 4.96
CA ILE A 155 -1.70 7.58 3.58
C ILE A 155 -2.83 7.26 2.58
N ALA A 156 -3.56 6.17 2.79
CA ALA A 156 -4.66 5.76 1.91
C ALA A 156 -5.79 6.78 1.85
N ARG A 157 -6.09 7.47 2.96
CA ARG A 157 -7.10 8.52 3.01
C ARG A 157 -6.64 9.78 2.28
N GLU A 158 -5.39 10.20 2.49
CA GLU A 158 -4.86 11.37 1.78
C GLU A 158 -4.68 11.11 0.28
N ALA A 159 -4.35 9.87 -0.12
CA ALA A 159 -4.35 9.43 -1.51
C ALA A 159 -5.76 9.50 -2.14
N ALA A 160 -6.79 9.03 -1.44
CA ALA A 160 -8.17 9.09 -1.92
C ALA A 160 -8.61 10.55 -2.16
N LYS A 161 -8.30 11.46 -1.23
CA LYS A 161 -8.53 12.89 -1.42
C LYS A 161 -7.75 13.45 -2.61
N LYS A 162 -6.49 13.03 -2.78
CA LYS A 162 -5.62 13.49 -3.88
C LYS A 162 -6.20 13.11 -5.24
N ILE A 163 -6.81 11.93 -5.38
CA ILE A 163 -7.50 11.53 -6.62
C ILE A 163 -8.91 12.13 -6.76
N GLY A 164 -9.35 12.96 -5.81
CA GLY A 164 -10.60 13.71 -5.88
C GLY A 164 -11.77 13.15 -5.07
N ILE A 165 -11.59 12.02 -4.37
CA ILE A 165 -12.63 11.44 -3.50
C ILE A 165 -12.72 12.24 -2.22
N ASN A 166 -13.81 13.01 -2.09
CA ASN A 166 -14.02 13.87 -0.93
C ASN A 166 -14.90 13.24 0.14
N TRP A 167 -15.73 12.25 -0.21
CA TRP A 167 -16.59 11.56 0.74
C TRP A 167 -15.99 10.21 1.12
N ILE A 168 -15.31 10.18 2.27
CA ILE A 168 -14.63 8.99 2.78
C ILE A 168 -15.26 8.60 4.11
N ILE A 169 -15.91 7.44 4.11
CA ILE A 169 -16.37 6.73 5.30
C ILE A 169 -15.19 5.89 5.78
N PHE A 170 -14.86 5.99 7.06
CA PHE A 170 -13.67 5.34 7.62
C PHE A 170 -14.02 4.50 8.83
N ASP A 171 -13.52 3.27 8.85
CA ASP A 171 -13.79 2.33 9.94
C ASP A 171 -12.67 1.28 10.08
N ASP A 172 -12.72 0.48 11.16
CA ASP A 172 -11.87 -0.70 11.32
C ASP A 172 -12.27 -1.84 10.36
N HIS A 173 -11.54 -2.96 10.40
CA HIS A 173 -11.79 -4.13 9.52
C HIS A 173 -11.87 -5.45 10.30
N VAL A 174 -12.55 -5.44 11.45
CA VAL A 174 -12.70 -6.61 12.32
C VAL A 174 -14.00 -7.36 12.04
N ALA A 175 -13.92 -8.69 11.94
CA ALA A 175 -15.05 -9.54 11.56
C ALA A 175 -16.26 -9.42 12.51
N GLN A 176 -16.05 -9.02 13.77
CA GLN A 176 -17.13 -8.82 14.75
C GLN A 176 -18.05 -7.65 14.40
N ASN A 177 -17.61 -6.72 13.55
CA ASN A 177 -18.33 -5.48 13.24
C ASN A 177 -19.13 -5.56 11.94
N ILE A 178 -19.30 -6.73 11.33
CA ILE A 178 -19.99 -6.93 10.04
C ILE A 178 -21.39 -6.33 10.02
N THR A 179 -22.18 -6.48 11.08
CA THR A 179 -23.51 -5.87 11.18
C THR A 179 -23.44 -4.34 11.11
N ARG A 180 -22.44 -3.72 11.76
CA ARG A 180 -22.23 -2.27 11.68
C ARG A 180 -21.89 -1.87 10.25
N TYR A 181 -20.95 -2.57 9.61
CA TYR A 181 -20.55 -2.28 8.24
C TYR A 181 -21.70 -2.41 7.24
N ALA A 182 -22.52 -3.46 7.35
CA ALA A 182 -23.70 -3.63 6.51
C ALA A 182 -24.73 -2.49 6.71
N ASN A 183 -24.92 -2.02 7.95
CA ASN A 183 -25.76 -0.86 8.24
C ASN A 183 -25.16 0.43 7.66
N THR A 184 -23.84 0.61 7.75
CA THR A 184 -23.12 1.74 7.16
C THR A 184 -23.29 1.76 5.64
N ILE A 185 -23.12 0.61 4.97
CA ILE A 185 -23.33 0.48 3.52
C ILE A 185 -24.77 0.86 3.15
N ARG A 186 -25.76 0.36 3.90
CA ARG A 186 -27.18 0.68 3.65
C ARG A 186 -27.48 2.17 3.82
N ASN A 187 -26.93 2.80 4.85
CA ASN A 187 -27.29 4.16 5.25
C ASN A 187 -26.50 5.24 4.49
N LEU A 188 -25.21 4.99 4.24
CA LEU A 188 -24.30 5.96 3.63
C LEU A 188 -24.01 5.68 2.16
N ARG A 189 -24.42 4.51 1.65
CA ARG A 189 -24.40 4.13 0.22
C ARG A 189 -23.04 4.41 -0.46
N PRO A 190 -21.93 3.81 0.03
CA PRO A 190 -20.66 3.93 -0.65
C PRO A 190 -20.71 3.32 -2.05
N THR A 191 -20.02 3.94 -3.01
CA THR A 191 -19.89 3.43 -4.38
C THR A 191 -18.65 2.56 -4.55
N VAL A 192 -17.64 2.74 -3.70
CA VAL A 192 -16.43 1.93 -3.69
C VAL A 192 -15.99 1.58 -2.27
N MET A 193 -15.28 0.47 -2.11
CA MET A 193 -14.76 0.05 -0.80
C MET A 193 -13.30 -0.38 -0.88
N HIS A 194 -12.57 -0.18 0.20
CA HIS A 194 -11.27 -0.81 0.42
C HIS A 194 -11.33 -1.60 1.73
N CYS A 195 -11.21 -2.91 1.67
CA CYS A 195 -11.26 -3.78 2.85
C CYS A 195 -10.37 -5.03 2.74
N GLY A 196 -10.34 -5.86 3.78
CA GLY A 196 -9.73 -7.19 3.69
C GLY A 196 -10.65 -8.19 2.99
N LEU A 197 -10.09 -9.21 2.32
CA LEU A 197 -10.87 -10.24 1.65
C LEU A 197 -11.84 -10.98 2.60
N SER A 198 -11.42 -11.23 3.85
CA SER A 198 -12.27 -11.86 4.86
C SER A 198 -13.49 -11.00 5.19
N THR A 199 -13.31 -9.68 5.33
CA THR A 199 -14.39 -8.73 5.57
C THR A 199 -15.37 -8.69 4.40
N LEU A 200 -14.87 -8.65 3.16
CA LEU A 200 -15.72 -8.71 1.96
C LEU A 200 -16.55 -9.99 1.95
N ARG A 201 -15.93 -11.15 2.15
CA ARG A 201 -16.63 -12.44 2.20
C ARG A 201 -17.70 -12.49 3.28
N SER A 202 -17.42 -11.95 4.46
CA SER A 202 -18.40 -11.89 5.55
C SER A 202 -19.56 -10.93 5.25
N LEU A 203 -19.31 -9.82 4.56
CA LEU A 203 -20.34 -8.89 4.10
C LEU A 203 -21.24 -9.48 3.01
N THR A 204 -20.72 -10.45 2.25
CA THR A 204 -21.40 -11.08 1.11
C THR A 204 -21.74 -12.54 1.33
N ALA A 205 -21.84 -12.95 2.60
CA ALA A 205 -21.99 -14.36 2.99
C ALA A 205 -23.37 -14.94 2.64
N ASP A 206 -24.40 -14.09 2.47
CA ASP A 206 -25.71 -14.53 2.02
C ASP A 206 -25.66 -14.90 0.52
N PRO A 207 -25.90 -16.18 0.16
CA PRO A 207 -25.86 -16.62 -1.23
C PRO A 207 -26.97 -16.00 -2.09
N ASN A 208 -28.05 -15.49 -1.48
CA ASN A 208 -29.16 -14.84 -2.18
C ASN A 208 -28.93 -13.33 -2.35
N GLN A 209 -27.86 -12.77 -1.78
CA GLN A 209 -27.52 -11.38 -1.97
C GLN A 209 -27.12 -11.14 -3.42
N THR A 210 -27.74 -10.14 -4.05
CA THR A 210 -27.54 -9.79 -5.47
C THR A 210 -26.85 -8.44 -5.68
N SER A 211 -26.57 -7.70 -4.62
CA SER A 211 -25.81 -6.44 -4.67
C SER A 211 -25.23 -6.09 -3.30
N LEU A 212 -24.30 -5.14 -3.26
CA LEU A 212 -23.81 -4.50 -2.05
C LEU A 212 -24.25 -3.02 -1.99
N GLY A 213 -25.52 -2.76 -2.34
CA GLY A 213 -26.04 -1.40 -2.50
C GLY A 213 -25.54 -0.76 -3.80
N ASP A 214 -25.01 0.45 -3.71
CA ASP A 214 -24.45 1.19 -4.85
C ASP A 214 -22.96 0.86 -5.10
N CYS A 215 -22.38 0.00 -4.26
CA CYS A 215 -20.98 -0.39 -4.37
C CYS A 215 -20.76 -1.21 -5.64
N HIS A 216 -19.90 -0.72 -6.53
CA HIS A 216 -19.60 -1.33 -7.81
C HIS A 216 -18.13 -1.78 -7.93
N HIS A 217 -17.23 -1.26 -7.08
CA HIS A 217 -15.81 -1.65 -7.06
C HIS A 217 -15.27 -1.83 -5.65
N VAL A 218 -14.53 -2.91 -5.42
CA VAL A 218 -13.81 -3.15 -4.16
C VAL A 218 -12.32 -3.39 -4.41
N ILE A 219 -11.47 -2.65 -3.70
CA ILE A 219 -10.05 -2.96 -3.57
C ILE A 219 -9.87 -3.82 -2.32
N ILE A 220 -9.37 -5.05 -2.49
CA ILE A 220 -9.06 -5.94 -1.36
C ILE A 220 -7.58 -5.92 -1.02
N SER A 221 -7.26 -6.01 0.27
CA SER A 221 -5.89 -6.10 0.77
C SER A 221 -5.67 -7.36 1.61
N GLY A 222 -4.42 -7.82 1.69
CA GLY A 222 -3.97 -8.85 2.63
C GLY A 222 -4.25 -10.30 2.23
N ALA A 223 -4.83 -10.55 1.06
CA ALA A 223 -4.98 -11.87 0.47
C ALA A 223 -5.21 -11.77 -1.05
N GLU A 224 -4.82 -12.80 -1.78
CA GLU A 224 -5.12 -12.94 -3.21
C GLU A 224 -6.56 -13.41 -3.43
N LEU A 225 -7.17 -12.96 -4.54
CA LEU A 225 -8.47 -13.42 -5.00
C LEU A 225 -8.31 -14.20 -6.29
N GLY A 226 -8.66 -15.49 -6.24
CA GLY A 226 -8.68 -16.34 -7.42
C GLY A 226 -9.75 -15.93 -8.45
N PRO A 227 -9.55 -16.30 -9.73
CA PRO A 227 -10.41 -15.88 -10.84
C PRO A 227 -11.87 -16.32 -10.67
N GLU A 228 -12.12 -17.53 -10.17
CA GLU A 228 -13.47 -18.06 -9.95
C GLU A 228 -14.27 -17.21 -8.96
N ALA A 229 -13.63 -16.82 -7.84
CA ALA A 229 -14.27 -16.01 -6.83
C ALA A 229 -14.58 -14.60 -7.35
N ARG A 230 -13.70 -14.03 -8.18
CA ARG A 230 -13.93 -12.74 -8.84
C ARG A 230 -15.11 -12.79 -9.79
N ILE A 231 -15.21 -13.87 -10.58
CA ILE A 231 -16.36 -14.10 -11.47
C ILE A 231 -17.66 -14.24 -10.66
N ASP A 232 -17.65 -14.92 -9.51
CA ASP A 232 -18.81 -14.96 -8.61
C ASP A 232 -19.21 -13.56 -8.14
N PHE A 233 -18.27 -12.76 -7.63
CA PHE A 233 -18.54 -11.39 -7.20
C PHE A 233 -19.15 -10.54 -8.34
N ARG A 234 -18.58 -10.64 -9.54
CA ARG A 234 -19.06 -9.91 -10.72
C ARG A 234 -20.47 -10.34 -11.13
N ASN A 235 -20.71 -11.65 -11.26
CA ASN A 235 -21.98 -12.17 -11.77
C ASN A 235 -23.11 -12.07 -10.76
N ARG A 236 -22.82 -12.34 -9.48
CA ARG A 236 -23.83 -12.38 -8.42
C ARG A 236 -24.13 -11.00 -7.87
N LEU A 237 -23.11 -10.18 -7.68
CA LEU A 237 -23.22 -8.90 -6.97
C LEU A 237 -23.03 -7.67 -7.86
N GLY A 238 -22.65 -7.86 -9.13
CA GLY A 238 -22.28 -6.75 -10.01
C GLY A 238 -21.01 -6.03 -9.55
N LEU A 239 -20.17 -6.72 -8.76
CA LEU A 239 -19.04 -6.13 -8.07
C LEU A 239 -17.73 -6.44 -8.79
N GLU A 240 -17.04 -5.40 -9.25
CA GLU A 240 -15.65 -5.54 -9.66
C GLU A 240 -14.77 -5.58 -8.41
N VAL A 241 -13.80 -6.48 -8.42
CA VAL A 241 -12.87 -6.61 -7.30
C VAL A 241 -11.48 -6.49 -7.89
N THR A 242 -10.57 -5.83 -7.19
CA THR A 242 -9.14 -5.73 -7.55
C THR A 242 -8.31 -5.95 -6.29
N SER A 243 -7.14 -6.57 -6.41
CA SER A 243 -6.21 -6.71 -5.29
C SER A 243 -5.22 -5.56 -5.22
N ILE A 244 -4.91 -5.16 -3.98
CA ILE A 244 -3.74 -4.37 -3.67
C ILE A 244 -2.83 -5.21 -2.77
N SER A 245 -1.55 -5.27 -3.12
CA SER A 245 -0.56 -6.07 -2.44
C SER A 245 0.66 -5.25 -2.02
N GLY A 246 1.36 -5.79 -1.04
CA GLY A 246 2.61 -5.25 -0.55
C GLY A 246 2.92 -5.75 0.84
N HIS A 247 3.88 -5.10 1.48
CA HIS A 247 4.30 -5.44 2.83
C HIS A 247 3.78 -4.37 3.79
N GLY A 248 2.46 -4.38 4.05
CA GLY A 248 1.77 -3.39 4.87
C GLY A 248 2.31 -3.24 6.31
N SER A 249 3.22 -4.11 6.73
CA SER A 249 3.94 -3.98 8.00
C SER A 249 5.26 -3.22 7.90
N ASP A 250 5.92 -3.11 6.74
CA ASP A 250 7.28 -2.51 6.66
C ASP A 250 7.52 -1.60 5.44
N PHE A 251 6.86 -1.84 4.31
CA PHE A 251 7.12 -1.13 3.03
C PHE A 251 5.86 -0.52 2.39
N ASN A 252 4.77 -0.39 3.15
CA ASN A 252 3.44 -0.04 2.63
C ASN A 252 2.99 -0.96 1.49
N LEU A 253 1.86 -0.64 0.84
CA LEU A 253 1.40 -1.36 -0.35
C LEU A 253 2.09 -0.78 -1.58
N PHE A 254 2.50 -1.62 -2.51
CA PHE A 254 3.35 -1.21 -3.63
C PHE A 254 2.97 -1.83 -4.98
N ALA A 255 2.03 -2.79 -5.01
CA ALA A 255 1.52 -3.32 -6.27
C ALA A 255 -0.02 -3.43 -6.27
N VAL A 256 -0.63 -3.25 -7.43
CA VAL A 256 -2.09 -3.29 -7.59
C VAL A 256 -2.49 -3.99 -8.88
N GLU A 257 -3.60 -4.71 -8.83
CA GLU A 257 -4.24 -5.29 -9.99
C GLU A 257 -5.02 -4.23 -10.77
N CYS A 258 -4.88 -4.20 -12.10
CA CYS A 258 -5.72 -3.36 -12.97
C CYS A 258 -6.97 -4.09 -13.47
N ASP A 259 -7.73 -3.46 -14.36
CA ASP A 259 -8.96 -4.00 -14.96
C ASP A 259 -8.73 -5.24 -15.85
N GLN A 260 -7.48 -5.60 -16.16
CA GLN A 260 -7.14 -6.80 -16.93
C GLN A 260 -7.10 -8.08 -16.08
N HIS A 261 -6.96 -7.95 -14.76
CA HIS A 261 -6.85 -9.09 -13.83
C HIS A 261 -5.76 -10.11 -14.19
N ASP A 262 -4.61 -9.64 -14.69
CA ASP A 262 -3.47 -10.45 -15.11
C ASP A 262 -2.20 -10.03 -14.37
N GLY A 263 -2.22 -10.22 -13.05
CA GLY A 263 -1.13 -9.86 -12.15
C GLY A 263 -1.22 -8.43 -11.59
N ASP A 264 -0.39 -8.18 -10.57
CA ASP A 264 -0.24 -6.87 -9.98
C ASP A 264 0.87 -6.07 -10.71
N HIS A 265 0.70 -4.75 -10.78
CA HIS A 265 1.62 -3.79 -11.40
C HIS A 265 2.34 -2.92 -10.36
#